data_AF-A0A9D0P2R1-F1
#
_entry.id   AF-A0A9D0P2R1-F1
#
_cell.length_a   1.000
_cell.length_b   1.000
_cell.length_c   1.000
_cell.angle_alpha   90.00
_cell.angle_beta   90.00
_cell.angle_gamma   90.00
#
_symmetry.space_group_name_H-M   'P 1'
#
loop_
_entity.id
_entity.type
_entity.pdbx_description
1 polymer ?
#
loop_
_entity_poly.entity_id
_entity_poly.type
_entity_poly.pdbx_seq_one_letter_code
_entity_poly.pdbx_strand_id
1 'polypeptide(L)' 'MGFGGISPWSLLLILLIVVMLFGTKRLKNMGGDIGGAIKSFKKSMAEGEQDQDPKQLDKKAAEQIAEGEVKNKDKV' A
#
# COMPACT_ATOMS: atom_id res chain seq x y z
N MET A 1 -9.64 10.86 30.67
CA MET A 1 -8.36 10.15 30.46
C MET A 1 -8.26 9.74 29.00
N GLY A 2 -8.05 10.71 28.11
CA GLY A 2 -7.88 10.44 26.67
C GLY A 2 -6.42 10.08 26.36
N PHE A 3 -6.17 9.63 25.14
CA PHE A 3 -4.86 9.29 24.55
C PHE A 3 -3.77 10.39 24.59
N GLY A 4 -3.93 11.45 25.39
CA GLY A 4 -2.97 12.56 25.56
C GLY A 4 -1.67 12.22 26.27
N GLY A 5 -1.44 10.94 26.62
CA GLY A 5 -0.16 10.43 27.13
C GLY A 5 0.66 9.67 26.08
N ILE A 6 0.05 9.27 24.96
CA ILE A 6 0.77 8.58 23.88
C ILE A 6 1.35 9.65 22.96
N SER A 7 2.49 10.21 23.36
CA SER A 7 3.23 11.14 22.52
C SER A 7 3.62 10.44 21.21
N PRO A 8 3.46 11.08 20.03
CA PRO A 8 3.91 10.52 18.75
C PRO A 8 5.37 10.05 18.77
N TRP A 9 6.21 10.66 19.62
CA TRP A 9 7.59 10.25 19.85
C TRP A 9 7.74 8.86 20.47
N SER A 10 6.83 8.48 21.38
CA SER A 10 6.86 7.15 22.01
C SER A 10 6.51 6.05 21.01
N LEU A 11 5.55 6.29 20.12
CA LEU A 11 5.17 5.36 19.07
C LEU A 11 6.32 5.11 18.09
N LEU A 12 7.12 6.13 17.79
CA LEU A 12 8.26 6.01 16.87
C LEU A 12 9.37 5.12 17.47
N LEU A 13 9.64 5.24 18.77
CA LEU A 13 10.61 4.38 19.47
C LEU A 13 10.12 2.92 19.53
N ILE A 14 8.83 2.70 19.81
CA ILE A 14 8.24 1.36 19.83
C ILE A 14 8.27 0.75 18.43
N LEU A 15 7.92 1.51 17.39
CA LEU A 15 7.99 1.08 16.00
C LEU A 15 9.40 0.63 15.64
N LEU A 16 10.43 1.38 16.04
CA LEU A 16 11.84 1.03 15.80
C LEU A 16 12.16 -0.35 16.38
N ILE A 17 11.79 -0.59 17.65
CA ILE A 17 12.04 -1.87 18.33
C ILE A 17 11.30 -3.01 17.62
N VAL A 18 10.04 -2.81 17.25
CA VAL A 18 9.25 -3.80 16.50
C VAL A 18 9.92 -4.13 15.16
N VAL A 19 10.36 -3.12 14.41
CA VAL A 19 11.07 -3.33 13.13
C VAL A 19 12.36 -4.12 13.35
N MET A 20 13.08 -3.88 14.45
CA MET A 20 14.32 -4.57 14.78
C MET A 20 14.09 -6.03 15.18
N LEU A 21 13.00 -6.33 15.90
CA LEU A 21 12.61 -7.69 16.30
C LEU A 21 12.09 -8.52 15.13
N PHE A 22 11.20 -7.96 14.31
CA PHE A 22 10.60 -8.66 13.18
C PHE A 22 11.50 -8.66 11.93
N GLY A 23 12.42 -7.71 11.84
CA GLY A 23 13.26 -7.45 10.68
C GLY A 23 12.49 -6.78 9.53
N THR A 24 13.17 -5.93 8.77
CA THR A 24 12.59 -5.17 7.64
C THR A 24 12.06 -6.07 6.52
N LYS A 25 12.61 -7.28 6.37
CA LYS A 25 12.22 -8.24 5.31
C LYS A 25 10.82 -8.83 5.52
N ARG A 26 10.46 -9.17 6.75
CA ARG A 26 9.11 -9.65 7.10
C ARG A 26 8.11 -8.51 7.03
N LEU A 27 8.49 -7.34 7.57
CA LEU A 27 7.63 -6.16 7.56
C LEU A 27 7.36 -5.64 6.14
N LYS A 28 8.33 -5.72 5.22
CA LYS A 28 8.13 -5.37 3.81
C LYS A 28 7.18 -6.33 3.10
N ASN A 29 7.35 -7.64 3.28
CA ASN A 29 6.49 -8.63 2.63
C ASN A 29 5.03 -8.52 3.13
N MET A 30 4.82 -8.48 4.45
CA MET A 30 3.47 -8.36 5.01
C MET A 30 2.89 -6.95 4.92
N GLY A 31 3.74 -5.92 5.05
CA GLY A 31 3.34 -4.52 4.95
C GLY A 31 2.98 -4.08 3.54
N GLY A 32 3.51 -4.74 2.50
CA GLY A 32 3.08 -4.54 1.11
C GLY A 32 1.63 -4.95 0.91
N ASP A 33 1.26 -6.15 1.35
CA ASP A 33 -0.09 -6.69 1.22
C ASP A 33 -1.11 -5.89 2.02
N ILE A 34 -0.79 -5.60 3.29
CA ILE A 34 -1.66 -4.82 4.19
C ILE A 34 -1.70 -3.35 3.75
N GLY A 35 -0.57 -2.78 3.34
CA GLY A 35 -0.48 -1.41 2.87
C GLY A 35 -1.25 -1.18 1.57
N GLY A 36 -1.25 -2.16 0.67
CA GLY A 36 -2.07 -2.13 -0.55
C GLY A 36 -3.57 -2.08 -0.24
N ALA A 37 -4.04 -2.96 0.66
CA ALA A 37 -5.44 -2.98 1.09
C ALA A 37 -5.87 -1.67 1.77
N ILE A 38 -5.05 -1.14 2.70
CA ILE A 38 -5.33 0.13 3.38
C ILE A 38 -5.30 1.31 2.40
N LYS A 39 -4.40 1.30 1.41
CA LYS A 39 -4.33 2.35 0.38
C LYS A 39 -5.59 2.40 -0.47
N SER A 40 -6.10 1.25 -0.91
CA SER A 40 -7.36 1.16 -1.65
C SER A 40 -8.54 1.58 -0.78
N PHE A 41 -8.57 1.18 0.49
CA PHE A 41 -9.60 1.60 1.45
C PHE A 41 -9.62 3.12 1.65
N LYS A 42 -8.46 3.74 1.88
CA LYS A 42 -8.33 5.20 2.00
C LYS A 42 -8.73 5.91 0.70
N LYS A 43 -8.42 5.31 -0.45
CA LYS A 43 -8.78 5.85 -1.76
C LYS A 43 -10.29 5.85 -1.97
N SER A 44 -10.96 4.72 -1.71
CA SER A 44 -12.42 4.62 -1.84
C SER A 44 -13.16 5.51 -0.84
N MET A 45 -12.62 5.68 0.38
CA MET A 45 -13.20 6.65 1.34
C MET A 45 -13.02 8.10 0.89
N ALA A 46 -11.86 8.45 0.33
CA ALA A 46 -11.62 9.79 -0.19
C ALA A 46 -12.44 10.09 -1.46
N GLU A 47 -12.66 9.09 -2.32
CA GLU A 47 -13.53 9.20 -3.51
C GLU A 47 -15.00 9.38 -3.12
N GLY A 48 -15.45 8.79 -2.01
CA GLY A 48 -16.79 9.03 -1.46
C GLY A 48 -17.03 10.43 -0.90
N GLU A 49 -15.98 11.19 -0.55
CA GLU A 49 -16.08 12.61 -0.17
C GLU A 49 -15.83 13.57 -1.35
N GLN A 50 -15.21 13.11 -2.44
CA GLN A 50 -14.74 13.94 -3.55
C GLN A 50 -15.22 13.38 -4.90
N ASP A 51 -16.52 13.24 -5.06
CA ASP A 51 -17.13 12.92 -6.35
C ASP A 51 -17.07 14.16 -7.26
N GLN A 52 -15.89 14.55 -7.79
CA GLN A 52 -15.72 15.50 -8.94
C GLN A 52 -14.37 15.52 -9.71
N ASP A 53 -13.39 14.60 -9.57
CA ASP A 53 -12.25 14.61 -10.52
C ASP A 53 -11.60 13.23 -10.82
N PRO A 54 -11.89 12.60 -11.98
CA PRO A 54 -11.47 11.23 -12.32
C PRO A 54 -10.05 11.09 -12.91
N LYS A 55 -9.15 12.08 -12.82
CA LYS A 55 -7.93 12.12 -13.66
C LYS A 55 -6.68 11.38 -13.16
N GLN A 56 -6.71 10.61 -12.07
CA GLN A 56 -5.46 10.08 -11.47
C GLN A 56 -5.41 8.57 -11.21
N LEU A 57 -6.37 7.78 -11.68
CA LEU A 57 -6.35 6.33 -11.46
C LEU A 57 -5.57 5.53 -12.52
N ASP A 58 -5.43 6.04 -13.74
CA ASP A 58 -4.93 5.24 -14.87
C ASP A 58 -3.41 5.21 -15.07
N LYS A 59 -2.64 6.10 -14.43
CA LYS A 59 -1.21 6.29 -14.78
C LYS A 59 -0.23 5.25 -14.21
N LYS A 60 -0.64 4.31 -13.36
CA LYS A 60 0.32 3.34 -12.77
C LYS A 60 0.01 1.85 -13.02
N ALA A 61 -1.15 1.54 -13.61
CA ALA A 61 -1.41 0.20 -14.14
C ALA A 61 -0.80 0.00 -15.54
N ALA A 62 -0.51 1.10 -16.26
CA ALA A 62 0.06 1.10 -17.61
C ALA A 62 1.48 0.52 -17.72
N GLU A 63 2.19 0.27 -16.61
CA GLU A 63 3.52 -0.36 -16.64
C GLU A 63 3.44 -1.90 -16.46
N GLN A 64 2.27 -2.47 -16.12
CA GLN A 64 2.10 -3.91 -15.89
C GLN A 64 1.58 -4.71 -17.10
N ILE A 65 1.19 -4.07 -18.20
CA ILE A 65 0.63 -4.78 -19.37
C ILE A 65 1.69 -5.07 -20.45
N ALA A 66 2.86 -4.43 -20.42
CA ALA A 66 3.90 -4.60 -21.45
C ALA A 66 4.76 -5.88 -21.34
N GLU A 67 4.69 -6.64 -20.24
CA GLU A 67 5.45 -7.91 -20.06
C GLU A 67 4.56 -9.17 -20.03
N GLY A 68 3.25 -9.04 -20.21
CA GLY A 68 2.29 -10.14 -20.07
C GLY A 68 1.80 -10.81 -21.36
N GLU A 69 2.21 -10.34 -22.54
CA GLU A 69 1.72 -10.87 -23.83
C GLU A 69 2.47 -12.15 -24.29
N VAL A 70 1.85 -13.28 -23.94
CA VAL A 70 1.59 -14.44 -24.82
C VAL A 70 2.79 -15.30 -25.26
N LYS A 71 3.10 -16.28 -24.41
CA LYS A 71 3.38 -17.65 -24.87
C LYS A 71 2.04 -18.34 -25.14
N ASN A 72 1.64 -18.54 -26.41
CA ASN A 72 1.12 -19.81 -26.97
C ASN A 72 0.55 -19.65 -28.39
N LYS A 73 0.88 -20.63 -29.25
CA LYS A 73 0.45 -20.91 -30.64
C LYS A 73 0.93 -19.98 -31.76
N ASP A 74 2.02 -20.37 -32.41
CA ASP A 74 2.09 -20.61 -33.87
C ASP A 74 3.44 -21.27 -34.21
N LYS A 75 3.46 -22.60 -34.10
CA LYS A 75 4.51 -23.44 -34.69
C LYS A 75 3.87 -24.69 -35.29
N VAL A 76 3.18 -24.52 -36.42
CA VAL A 76 3.19 -25.37 -37.62
C VAL A 76 2.37 -24.70 -38.70
#